data_AF-A0A2E1YFE1-F1
#
_entry.id   AF-A0A2E1YFE1-F1
#
_cell.length_a   1.000
_cell.length_b   1.000
_cell.length_c   1.000
_cell.angle_alpha   90.00
_cell.angle_beta   90.00
_cell.angle_gamma   90.00
#
_symmetry.space_group_name_H-M   'P 1'
#
loop_
_entity.id
_entity.type
_entity.pdbx_description
1 polymer ?
#
loop_
_entity_poly.entity_id
_entity_poly.type
_entity_poly.pdbx_seq_one_letter_code
_entity_poly.pdbx_strand_id
1 'polypeptide(L)'
;MSKIEYKSESREWYFVSSLIMSLALICYFVVAWYALPDQSEIFPVLTMAINLSFFLLGLSGFFLGLQGYNFRNNDAILVRLEGEELALKIESLFLKKEVEIKARECSTLLDMGLWRPIKLFSLEKGEIEIKEMWFSAFFYRTQVAFRGQVPREIVEDYLANLV
;
A
#
# COMPACT_ATOMS: atom_id res chain seq x y z
N MET A 1 12.41 26.26 3.54
CA MET A 1 12.95 25.25 2.59
C MET A 1 13.98 24.36 3.26
N SER A 2 13.45 23.34 3.92
CA SER A 2 13.87 21.94 3.93
C SER A 2 12.72 21.24 4.68
N LYS A 3 12.31 20.00 4.42
CA LYS A 3 13.22 18.86 4.46
C LYS A 3 12.49 17.53 4.17
N ILE A 4 11.31 17.56 3.56
CA ILE A 4 10.58 16.31 3.33
C ILE A 4 11.17 15.61 2.12
N GLU A 5 11.76 14.43 2.35
CA GLU A 5 12.14 13.52 1.27
C GLU A 5 10.89 12.76 0.82
N TYR A 6 10.25 13.27 -0.23
CA TYR A 6 9.19 12.54 -0.91
C TYR A 6 9.79 11.31 -1.61
N LYS A 7 9.10 10.18 -1.49
CA LYS A 7 9.47 8.93 -2.14
C LYS A 7 8.38 8.54 -3.11
N SER A 8 8.72 7.72 -4.09
CA SER A 8 7.70 7.20 -5.01
C SER A 8 6.63 6.42 -4.23
N GLU A 9 5.36 6.68 -4.52
CA GLU A 9 4.22 5.93 -3.97
C GLU A 9 4.42 4.42 -4.16
N SER A 10 4.99 4.03 -5.31
CA SER A 10 5.26 2.63 -5.69
C SER A 10 6.19 1.87 -4.75
N ARG A 11 7.01 2.56 -3.95
CA ARG A 11 8.05 1.91 -3.14
C ARG A 11 7.48 0.89 -2.17
N GLU A 12 6.41 1.25 -1.47
CA GLU A 12 5.78 0.35 -0.50
C GLU A 12 5.09 -0.82 -1.19
N TRP A 13 4.49 -0.60 -2.35
CA TRP A 13 3.89 -1.66 -3.17
C TRP A 13 4.92 -2.70 -3.60
N TYR A 14 6.09 -2.25 -4.05
CA TYR A 14 7.17 -3.17 -4.43
C TYR A 14 7.77 -3.90 -3.23
N PHE A 15 7.91 -3.23 -2.09
CA PHE A 15 8.37 -3.88 -0.86
C PHE A 15 7.44 -5.00 -0.44
N VAL A 16 6.13 -4.72 -0.37
CA VAL A 16 5.11 -5.70 0.02
C VAL A 16 4.99 -6.83 -1.01
N SER A 17 4.99 -6.50 -2.31
CA SER A 17 5.03 -7.48 -3.40
C SER A 17 6.22 -8.43 -3.26
N SER A 18 7.42 -7.87 -3.08
CA SER A 18 8.65 -8.64 -2.91
C SER A 18 8.60 -9.54 -1.67
N LEU A 19 8.04 -9.04 -0.57
CA LEU A 19 7.90 -9.80 0.67
C LEU A 19 6.97 -11.00 0.49
N ILE A 20 5.77 -10.80 -0.10
CA ILE A 20 4.82 -11.88 -0.37
C ILE A 20 5.45 -12.93 -1.29
N MET A 21 6.07 -12.50 -2.40
CA MET A 21 6.68 -13.41 -3.37
C MET A 21 7.81 -14.22 -2.73
N SER A 22 8.67 -13.58 -1.93
CA SER A 22 9.79 -14.25 -1.27
C SER A 22 9.31 -15.28 -0.24
N LEU A 23 8.34 -14.91 0.61
CA LEU A 23 7.78 -15.83 1.59
C LEU A 23 7.04 -16.99 0.94
N ALA A 24 6.24 -16.72 -0.10
CA ALA A 24 5.54 -17.75 -0.87
C ALA A 24 6.52 -18.75 -1.49
N LEU A 25 7.62 -18.26 -2.08
CA LEU A 25 8.66 -19.11 -2.65
C LEU A 25 9.37 -19.96 -1.58
N ILE A 26 9.76 -19.36 -0.46
CA ILE A 26 10.41 -20.09 0.64
C ILE A 26 9.48 -21.20 1.17
N CYS A 27 8.22 -20.87 1.44
CA CYS A 27 7.23 -21.84 1.89
C CYS A 27 7.00 -22.94 0.85
N TYR A 28 6.92 -22.58 -0.44
CA TYR A 28 6.80 -23.55 -1.52
C TYR A 28 7.99 -24.51 -1.55
N PHE A 29 9.22 -24.00 -1.47
CA PHE A 29 10.41 -24.84 -1.46
C PHE A 29 10.45 -25.79 -0.27
N VAL A 30 10.04 -25.35 0.92
CA VAL A 30 9.92 -26.22 2.09
C VAL A 30 8.91 -27.35 1.82
N VAL A 31 7.72 -27.03 1.32
CA VAL A 31 6.71 -28.05 1.01
C VAL A 31 7.17 -28.97 -0.12
N ALA A 32 7.80 -28.43 -1.15
CA ALA A 32 8.29 -29.17 -2.30
C ALA A 32 9.43 -30.12 -1.95
N TRP A 33 10.31 -29.74 -1.03
CA TRP A 33 11.44 -30.57 -0.61
C TRP A 33 11.02 -31.66 0.38
N TYR A 34 10.16 -31.32 1.34
CA TYR A 34 9.87 -32.20 2.48
C TYR A 34 8.55 -32.97 2.36
N ALA A 35 7.58 -32.52 1.57
CA ALA A 35 6.24 -33.12 1.53
C ALA A 35 5.84 -33.64 0.14
N LEU A 36 6.22 -32.97 -0.94
CA LEU A 36 5.80 -33.37 -2.29
C LEU A 36 6.39 -34.70 -2.82
N PRO A 37 7.66 -35.11 -2.52
CA PRO A 37 8.25 -36.30 -3.13
C PRO A 37 7.46 -37.59 -2.83
N ASP A 38 6.97 -37.74 -1.60
CA ASP A 38 6.20 -38.92 -1.18
C ASP A 38 4.69 -38.78 -1.49
N GLN A 39 4.16 -37.54 -1.55
CA GLN A 39 2.72 -37.29 -1.69
C GLN A 39 2.24 -37.18 -3.14
N SER A 40 3.13 -36.89 -4.11
CA SER A 40 2.74 -36.74 -5.51
C SER A 40 2.25 -38.04 -6.15
N GLU A 41 2.77 -39.19 -5.71
CA GLU A 41 2.35 -40.50 -6.20
C GLU A 41 1.09 -41.02 -5.49
N ILE A 42 0.92 -40.69 -4.20
CA ILE A 42 -0.18 -41.21 -3.37
C ILE A 42 -1.43 -40.32 -3.45
N PHE A 43 -1.26 -39.00 -3.52
CA PHE A 43 -2.35 -38.01 -3.53
C PHE A 43 -2.11 -36.91 -4.58
N PRO A 44 -2.29 -37.21 -5.87
CA PRO A 44 -2.01 -36.27 -6.97
C PRO A 44 -2.89 -35.02 -6.93
N VAL A 45 -4.15 -35.15 -6.49
CA VAL A 45 -5.08 -34.02 -6.33
C VAL A 45 -4.61 -33.04 -5.26
N LEU A 46 -4.06 -33.55 -4.15
CA LEU A 46 -3.52 -32.71 -3.07
C LEU A 46 -2.30 -31.93 -3.56
N THR A 47 -1.41 -32.59 -4.30
CA THR A 47 -0.24 -31.94 -4.92
C THR A 47 -0.65 -30.84 -5.89
N MET A 48 -1.66 -31.09 -6.74
CA MET A 48 -2.20 -30.07 -7.64
C MET A 48 -2.80 -28.89 -6.87
N ALA A 49 -3.57 -29.15 -5.81
CA ALA A 49 -4.15 -28.11 -4.97
C ALA A 49 -3.07 -27.24 -4.31
N ILE A 50 -2.02 -27.84 -3.76
CA ILE A 50 -0.86 -27.12 -3.18
C ILE A 50 -0.22 -26.22 -4.22
N ASN A 51 0.13 -26.76 -5.40
CA ASN A 51 0.74 -25.97 -6.48
C ASN A 51 -0.16 -24.81 -6.91
N LEU A 52 -1.46 -25.05 -7.04
CA LEU A 52 -2.43 -24.01 -7.40
C LEU A 52 -2.53 -22.93 -6.31
N SER A 53 -2.56 -23.30 -5.03
CA SER A 53 -2.57 -22.34 -3.92
C SER A 53 -1.34 -21.45 -3.92
N PHE A 54 -0.14 -22.01 -4.10
CA PHE A 54 1.09 -21.23 -4.21
C PHE A 54 1.12 -20.36 -5.47
N PHE A 55 0.59 -20.84 -6.58
CA PHE A 55 0.44 -20.04 -7.80
C PHE A 55 -0.48 -18.83 -7.59
N LEU A 56 -1.65 -19.03 -6.97
CA LEU A 56 -2.59 -17.95 -6.65
C LEU A 56 -2.00 -16.94 -5.66
N LEU A 57 -1.24 -17.41 -4.68
CA LEU A 57 -0.49 -16.54 -3.76
C LEU A 57 0.62 -15.76 -4.48
N GLY A 58 1.30 -16.36 -5.45
CA GLY A 58 2.24 -15.64 -6.32
C GLY A 58 1.54 -14.59 -7.18
N LEU A 59 0.35 -14.90 -7.69
CA LEU A 59 -0.44 -13.96 -8.49
C LEU A 59 -0.85 -12.71 -7.70
N SER A 60 -1.15 -12.86 -6.40
CA SER A 60 -1.44 -11.69 -5.55
C SER A 60 -0.21 -10.79 -5.40
N GLY A 61 0.96 -11.36 -5.12
CA GLY A 61 2.23 -10.61 -5.08
C GLY A 61 2.51 -9.89 -6.41
N PHE A 62 2.33 -10.57 -7.54
CA PHE A 62 2.49 -9.98 -8.87
C PHE A 62 1.52 -8.81 -9.13
N PHE A 63 0.25 -8.97 -8.74
CA PHE A 63 -0.76 -7.91 -8.86
C PHE A 63 -0.37 -6.66 -8.07
N LEU A 64 0.20 -6.79 -6.87
CA LEU A 64 0.73 -5.63 -6.12
C LEU A 64 1.90 -4.95 -6.83
N GLY A 65 2.77 -5.73 -7.47
CA GLY A 65 3.85 -5.19 -8.30
C GLY A 65 3.32 -4.36 -9.47
N LEU A 66 2.24 -4.81 -10.12
CA LEU A 66 1.56 -4.05 -11.17
C LEU A 66 0.91 -2.77 -10.64
N GLN A 67 0.28 -2.81 -9.45
CA GLN A 67 -0.24 -1.60 -8.82
C GLN A 67 0.88 -0.60 -8.50
N GLY A 68 1.99 -1.08 -7.92
CA GLY A 68 3.18 -0.26 -7.70
C GLY A 68 3.65 0.40 -8.99
N TYR A 69 3.69 -0.34 -10.10
CA TYR A 69 4.05 0.22 -11.40
C TYR A 69 3.11 1.35 -11.86
N ASN A 70 1.81 1.23 -11.63
CA ASN A 70 0.85 2.30 -11.97
C ASN A 70 1.07 3.57 -11.14
N PHE A 71 1.55 3.44 -9.91
CA PHE A 71 1.81 4.56 -8.99
C PHE A 71 3.25 5.09 -9.01
N ARG A 72 4.11 4.59 -9.91
CA ARG A 72 5.55 4.91 -9.92
C ARG A 72 5.90 6.39 -10.05
N ASN A 73 5.06 7.17 -10.73
CA ASN A 73 5.29 8.59 -10.98
C ASN A 73 4.67 9.51 -9.93
N ASN A 74 3.99 8.95 -8.91
CA ASN A 74 3.39 9.72 -7.85
C ASN A 74 4.34 9.83 -6.66
N ASP A 75 4.20 10.91 -5.91
CA ASP A 75 4.96 11.13 -4.70
C ASP A 75 4.14 10.71 -3.48
N ALA A 76 4.82 10.14 -2.50
CA ALA A 76 4.24 9.78 -1.23
C ALA A 76 5.21 10.08 -0.08
N ILE A 77 4.63 10.21 1.11
CA ILE A 77 5.33 10.38 2.38
C ILE A 77 4.76 9.39 3.38
N LEU A 78 5.61 8.87 4.27
CA LEU A 78 5.21 8.04 5.39
C LEU A 78 5.27 8.86 6.68
N VAL A 79 4.18 8.85 7.44
CA VAL A 79 4.08 9.55 8.74
C VAL A 79 3.68 8.58 9.85
N ARG A 80 3.98 8.96 11.10
CA ARG A 80 3.70 8.11 12.28
C ARG A 80 2.31 8.30 12.88
N LEU A 81 1.53 9.26 12.39
CA LEU A 81 0.20 9.58 12.88
C LEU A 81 -0.85 8.64 12.28
N GLU A 82 -1.88 8.30 13.04
CA GLU A 82 -3.03 7.54 12.55
C GLU A 82 -3.76 8.29 11.43
N GLY A 83 -4.32 7.54 10.49
CA GLY A 83 -4.81 8.09 9.24
C GLY A 83 -6.04 8.97 9.37
N GLU A 84 -6.95 8.64 10.30
CA GLU A 84 -8.18 9.44 10.51
C GLU A 84 -7.86 10.82 11.07
N GLU A 85 -6.99 10.90 12.08
CA GLU A 85 -6.52 12.17 12.64
C GLU A 85 -5.80 13.00 11.58
N LEU A 86 -4.94 12.35 10.79
CA LEU A 86 -4.22 12.97 9.70
C LEU A 86 -5.16 13.52 8.62
N ALA A 87 -6.18 12.74 8.23
CA ALA A 87 -7.17 13.13 7.24
C ALA A 87 -7.94 14.38 7.67
N LEU A 88 -8.45 14.40 8.90
CA LEU A 88 -9.14 15.55 9.47
C LEU A 88 -8.24 16.79 9.50
N LYS A 89 -6.97 16.62 9.85
CA LYS A 89 -6.05 17.75 9.92
C LYS A 89 -5.73 18.30 8.54
N ILE A 90 -5.46 17.43 7.56
CA ILE A 90 -5.24 17.83 6.16
C ILE A 90 -6.45 18.59 5.62
N GLU A 91 -7.66 18.03 5.76
CA GLU A 91 -8.89 18.70 5.32
C GLU A 91 -9.03 20.09 5.95
N SER A 92 -8.79 20.21 7.26
CA SER A 92 -8.87 21.50 7.96
C SER A 92 -7.86 22.55 7.44
N LEU A 93 -6.68 22.13 6.98
CA LEU A 93 -5.65 23.04 6.45
C LEU A 93 -6.05 23.57 5.08
N PHE A 94 -6.63 22.72 4.22
CA PHE A 94 -7.15 23.13 2.92
C PHE A 94 -8.34 24.10 3.05
N LEU A 95 -9.29 23.79 3.93
CA LEU A 95 -10.43 24.67 4.19
C LEU A 95 -10.01 26.04 4.74
N LYS A 96 -8.99 26.09 5.61
CA LYS A 96 -8.43 27.36 6.14
C LYS A 96 -7.76 28.21 5.08
N LYS A 97 -7.28 27.61 3.99
CA LYS A 97 -6.69 28.31 2.84
C LYS A 97 -7.71 28.61 1.75
N GLU A 98 -9.00 28.40 2.03
CA GLU A 98 -10.11 28.60 1.09
C GLU A 98 -9.96 27.78 -0.20
N VAL A 99 -9.27 26.64 -0.12
CA VAL A 99 -9.11 25.70 -1.24
C VAL A 99 -10.17 24.61 -1.12
N GLU A 100 -11.00 24.48 -2.16
CA GLU A 100 -12.03 23.44 -2.21
C GLU A 100 -11.39 22.05 -2.29
N ILE A 101 -11.77 21.18 -1.35
CA ILE A 101 -11.32 19.79 -1.27
C ILE A 101 -12.55 18.91 -1.03
N LYS A 102 -12.68 17.82 -1.79
CA LYS A 102 -13.83 16.91 -1.68
C LYS A 102 -13.38 15.55 -1.19
N ALA A 103 -13.90 15.14 -0.05
CA ALA A 103 -13.79 13.77 0.43
C ALA A 103 -14.56 12.81 -0.51
N ARG A 104 -13.90 11.75 -0.94
CA ARG A 104 -14.48 10.60 -1.65
C ARG A 104 -14.16 9.32 -0.91
N GLU A 105 -14.98 8.30 -1.13
CA GLU A 105 -14.64 6.95 -0.72
C GLU A 105 -13.44 6.47 -1.54
N CYS A 106 -12.49 5.84 -0.87
CA CYS A 106 -11.38 5.19 -1.56
C CYS A 106 -11.90 3.95 -2.29
N SER A 107 -11.33 3.65 -3.46
CA SER A 107 -11.56 2.34 -4.07
C SER A 107 -10.98 1.25 -3.15
N THR A 108 -11.85 0.40 -2.60
CA THR A 108 -11.47 -0.81 -1.86
C THR A 108 -10.93 -1.84 -2.84
N LEU A 109 -9.70 -1.63 -3.32
CA LEU A 109 -8.91 -2.73 -3.83
C LEU A 109 -8.63 -3.70 -2.68
N LEU A 110 -8.61 -5.00 -2.99
CA LEU A 110 -8.27 -6.08 -2.05
C LEU A 110 -7.04 -5.70 -1.23
N ASP A 111 -7.28 -5.31 0.03
CA ASP A 111 -6.25 -4.77 0.90
C ASP A 111 -5.32 -5.86 1.45
N MET A 112 -5.79 -7.11 1.40
CA MET A 112 -5.11 -8.32 1.86
C MET A 112 -4.56 -8.19 3.30
N GLY A 113 -5.12 -7.28 4.10
CA GLY A 113 -4.63 -6.94 5.44
C GLY A 113 -3.26 -6.24 5.50
N LEU A 114 -2.79 -5.69 4.37
CA LEU A 114 -1.48 -5.04 4.24
C LEU A 114 -1.55 -3.51 4.21
N TRP A 115 -2.72 -2.97 3.86
CA TRP A 115 -3.02 -1.57 4.02
C TRP A 115 -4.49 -1.39 4.36
N ARG A 116 -4.89 -0.17 4.71
CA ARG A 116 -6.27 0.21 4.90
C ARG A 116 -6.47 1.58 4.26
N PRO A 117 -7.37 1.72 3.27
CA PRO A 117 -7.71 3.03 2.76
C PRO A 117 -8.45 3.83 3.84
N ILE A 118 -8.05 5.09 4.03
CA ILE A 118 -8.68 5.97 5.03
C ILE A 118 -9.50 7.04 4.33
N LYS A 119 -8.86 7.83 3.47
CA LYS A 119 -9.53 8.94 2.80
C LYS A 119 -8.89 9.24 1.46
N LEU A 120 -9.74 9.52 0.48
CA LEU A 120 -9.34 10.10 -0.78
C LEU A 120 -9.90 11.51 -0.86
N PHE A 121 -9.03 12.49 -1.00
CA PHE A 121 -9.40 13.86 -1.27
C PHE A 121 -9.19 14.18 -2.74
N SER A 122 -10.24 14.69 -3.38
CA SER A 122 -10.21 15.15 -4.76
C SER A 122 -10.17 16.68 -4.79
N LEU A 123 -9.22 17.21 -5.54
CA LEU A 123 -9.08 18.63 -5.89
C LEU A 123 -9.31 18.79 -7.40
N GLU A 124 -9.43 20.03 -7.88
CA GLU A 124 -9.65 20.30 -9.31
C GLU A 124 -8.60 19.68 -10.24
N LYS A 125 -7.33 19.66 -9.81
CA LYS A 125 -6.20 19.22 -10.65
C LYS A 125 -5.35 18.11 -10.03
N GLY A 126 -5.81 17.52 -8.93
CA GLY A 126 -5.03 16.52 -8.20
C GLY A 126 -5.82 15.79 -7.13
N GLU A 127 -5.17 14.81 -6.52
CA GLU A 127 -5.75 13.97 -5.49
C GLU A 127 -4.74 13.74 -4.37
N ILE A 128 -5.26 13.59 -3.15
CA ILE A 128 -4.50 13.18 -1.98
C ILE A 128 -5.14 11.90 -1.46
N GLU A 129 -4.40 10.80 -1.45
CA GLU A 129 -4.88 9.54 -0.88
C GLU A 129 -4.13 9.24 0.42
N ILE A 130 -4.88 8.92 1.46
CA ILE A 130 -4.38 8.57 2.79
C ILE A 130 -4.68 7.09 3.02
N LYS A 131 -3.62 6.32 3.26
CA LYS A 131 -3.68 4.88 3.52
C LYS A 131 -2.86 4.58 4.75
N GLU A 132 -3.35 3.72 5.61
CA GLU A 132 -2.53 3.15 6.67
C GLU A 132 -1.89 1.88 6.15
N MET A 133 -0.59 1.72 6.38
CA MET A 133 0.13 0.49 6.11
C MET A 133 0.08 -0.37 7.37
N TRP A 134 -0.41 -1.58 7.23
CA TRP A 134 -0.57 -2.55 8.32
C TRP A 134 0.22 -3.80 7.99
N PHE A 135 0.84 -4.40 8.99
CA PHE A 135 1.37 -5.76 8.87
C PHE A 135 0.57 -6.65 9.79
N SER A 136 -0.44 -7.33 9.23
CA SER A 136 -1.44 -8.07 9.99
C SER A 136 -2.18 -7.13 10.96
N ALA A 137 -1.93 -7.19 12.27
CA ALA A 137 -2.57 -6.34 13.29
C ALA A 137 -1.69 -5.17 13.76
N PHE A 138 -0.48 -5.02 13.23
CA PHE A 138 0.45 -3.97 13.67
C PHE A 138 0.42 -2.78 12.72
N PHE A 139 0.03 -1.62 13.25
CA PHE A 139 0.14 -0.35 12.55
C PHE A 139 1.62 -0.02 12.31
N TYR A 140 1.98 0.21 11.06
CA TYR A 140 3.35 0.59 10.70
C TYR A 140 3.47 2.11 10.55
N ARG A 141 2.81 2.64 9.52
CA ARG A 141 2.87 4.05 9.11
C ARG A 141 1.64 4.40 8.30
N THR A 142 1.28 5.66 8.28
CA THR A 142 0.31 6.21 7.33
C THR A 142 1.06 6.74 6.12
N GLN A 143 0.69 6.28 4.92
CA GLN A 143 1.14 6.81 3.65
C GLN A 143 0.18 7.92 3.19
N VAL A 144 0.73 9.10 2.88
CA VAL A 144 0.02 10.16 2.16
C VAL A 144 0.58 10.23 0.76
N ALA A 145 -0.23 9.87 -0.22
CA ALA A 145 0.12 9.91 -1.64
C ALA A 145 -0.48 11.15 -2.30
N PHE A 146 0.32 11.83 -3.11
CA PHE A 146 -0.05 13.02 -3.87
C PHE A 146 -0.03 12.68 -5.37
N ARG A 147 -1.16 12.91 -6.03
CA ARG A 147 -1.33 12.63 -7.46
C ARG A 147 -1.75 13.88 -8.20
N GLY A 148 -1.15 14.12 -9.37
CA GLY A 148 -1.41 15.33 -10.15
C GLY A 148 -0.89 16.61 -9.48
N GLN A 149 -1.58 17.74 -9.72
CA GLN A 149 -1.21 19.05 -9.18
C GLN A 149 -1.93 19.31 -7.86
N VAL A 150 -1.22 19.12 -6.76
CA VAL A 150 -1.69 19.43 -5.39
C VAL A 150 -0.83 20.55 -4.82
N PRO A 151 -1.42 21.60 -4.21
CA PRO A 151 -0.65 22.66 -3.55
C PRO A 151 -0.06 22.15 -2.22
N ARG A 152 1.08 21.45 -2.32
CA ARG A 152 1.73 20.77 -1.19
C ARG A 152 2.14 21.72 -0.07
N GLU A 153 2.42 22.98 -0.39
CA GLU A 153 2.77 24.05 0.56
C GLU A 153 1.74 24.20 1.70
N ILE A 154 0.47 23.84 1.47
CA ILE A 154 -0.60 23.90 2.48
C ILE A 154 -0.37 22.90 3.62
N VAL A 155 0.23 21.75 3.31
CA VAL A 155 0.40 20.62 4.26
C VAL A 155 1.86 20.32 4.57
N GLU A 156 2.81 20.88 3.82
CA GLU A 156 4.24 20.57 3.92
C GLU A 156 4.76 20.81 5.35
N ASP A 157 4.52 21.99 5.93
CA ASP A 157 4.97 22.30 7.28
C ASP A 157 4.38 21.35 8.34
N TYR A 158 3.12 20.97 8.16
CA TYR A 158 2.45 20.04 9.07
C TYR A 158 3.04 18.64 8.95
N LEU A 159 3.17 18.12 7.73
CA LEU A 159 3.68 16.79 7.47
C LEU A 159 5.16 16.66 7.85
N ALA A 160 5.96 17.73 7.71
CA ALA A 160 7.37 17.74 8.10
C ALA A 160 7.56 17.44 9.60
N ASN A 161 6.59 17.83 10.43
CA ASN A 161 6.63 17.57 11.87
C ASN A 161 6.24 16.13 12.25
N LEU A 162 5.79 15.30 11.30
CA LEU A 162 5.23 13.96 11.54
C LEU A 162 6.07 12.80 10.95
N VAL A 163 7.15 13.11 10.23
CA VAL A 163 8.07 12.12 9.64
C VAL A 163 9.06 11.58 10.68
#